data_AF-A0A4D8R0A8-F1
#
_entry.id   AF-A0A4D8R0A8-F1
#
_cell.length_a   1.000
_cell.length_b   1.000
_cell.length_c   1.000
_cell.angle_alpha   90.00
_cell.angle_beta   90.00
_cell.angle_gamma   90.00
#
_symmetry.space_group_name_H-M   'P 1'
#
loop_
_entity.id
_entity.type
_entity.pdbx_description
1 polymer ?
#
loop_
_entity_poly.entity_id
_entity_poly.type
_entity_poly.pdbx_seq_one_letter_code
_entity_poly.pdbx_strand_id
1 'polypeptide(L)'
;MHPAVPAAVPASVPRIRAGLDGQPLARVIHMATTGVWVVKRHGRMLEIDGRLHWNCPRTLASDAERAGVVLSDLVVNTGHQL
;
A
#
# COMPACT_ATOMS: atom_id res chain seq x y z
N MET A 1 39.00 -8.69 -33.65
CA MET A 1 37.75 -9.38 -34.03
C MET A 1 37.30 -10.25 -32.86
N HIS A 2 36.39 -9.75 -32.01
CA HIS A 2 35.61 -10.55 -31.05
C HIS A 2 34.21 -9.91 -30.94
N PRO A 3 33.13 -10.70 -30.86
CA PRO A 3 31.80 -10.31 -31.33
C PRO A 3 31.01 -9.49 -30.30
N ALA A 4 30.14 -8.60 -30.80
CA ALA A 4 29.19 -7.83 -30.01
C ALA A 4 28.01 -8.73 -29.57
N VAL A 5 27.78 -8.81 -28.27
CA VAL A 5 26.59 -9.41 -27.67
C VAL A 5 25.45 -8.39 -27.68
N PRO A 6 24.25 -8.71 -28.21
CA PRO A 6 23.13 -7.78 -28.19
C PRO A 6 22.57 -7.67 -26.77
N ALA A 7 22.50 -6.44 -26.27
CA ALA A 7 21.87 -6.12 -24.99
C ALA A 7 20.36 -6.44 -25.06
N ALA A 8 19.94 -7.46 -24.33
CA ALA A 8 18.53 -7.74 -24.11
C ALA A 8 17.90 -6.57 -23.33
N VAL A 9 16.96 -5.88 -23.96
CA VAL A 9 16.14 -4.87 -23.30
C VAL A 9 15.18 -5.57 -22.32
N PRO A 10 15.24 -5.31 -21.00
CA PRO A 10 14.25 -5.87 -20.11
C PRO A 10 12.90 -5.20 -20.38
N ALA A 11 11.91 -6.02 -20.73
CA ALA A 11 10.52 -5.61 -20.84
C ALA A 11 10.10 -4.89 -19.55
N SER A 12 9.64 -3.66 -19.69
CA SER A 12 9.12 -2.87 -18.59
C SER A 12 7.84 -3.50 -18.09
N VAL A 13 7.95 -4.30 -17.03
CA VAL A 13 6.83 -4.55 -16.13
C VAL A 13 6.28 -3.19 -15.72
N PRO A 14 4.95 -2.96 -15.74
CA PRO A 14 4.40 -1.75 -15.18
C PRO A 14 4.66 -1.81 -13.68
N ARG A 15 5.80 -1.24 -13.26
CA ARG A 15 5.97 -0.80 -11.87
C ARG A 15 4.85 0.20 -11.68
N ILE A 16 3.79 -0.23 -10.99
CA ILE A 16 2.85 0.65 -10.30
C ILE A 16 3.71 1.80 -9.79
N ARG A 17 3.42 3.03 -10.20
CA ARG A 17 4.17 4.26 -9.87
C ARG A 17 4.05 4.50 -8.37
N ALA A 18 4.63 3.62 -7.56
CA ALA A 18 4.61 3.67 -6.14
C ALA A 18 5.57 4.80 -5.74
N GLY A 19 5.00 5.91 -5.30
CA GLY A 19 5.70 6.92 -4.50
C GLY A 19 6.75 7.78 -5.21
N LEU A 20 6.72 7.93 -6.53
CA LEU A 20 7.70 8.76 -7.25
C LEU A 20 7.55 10.29 -7.00
N ASP A 21 6.40 10.73 -6.48
CA ASP A 21 6.11 12.16 -6.23
C ASP A 21 6.39 12.63 -4.79
N GLY A 22 7.15 11.84 -4.00
CA GLY A 22 7.46 12.18 -2.59
C GLY A 22 6.24 12.16 -1.66
N GLN A 23 5.08 11.74 -2.15
CA GLN A 23 3.88 11.63 -1.33
C GLN A 23 3.99 10.43 -0.38
N PRO A 24 3.75 10.61 0.93
CA PRO A 24 3.85 9.52 1.89
C PRO A 24 2.80 8.44 1.58
N LEU A 25 3.24 7.19 1.65
CA LEU A 25 2.37 6.01 1.54
C LEU A 25 1.30 6.04 2.62
N ALA A 26 0.13 5.51 2.30
CA ALA A 26 -0.95 5.39 3.26
C ALA A 26 -0.65 4.24 4.22
N ARG A 27 -0.46 4.56 5.50
CA ARG A 27 -0.07 3.59 6.52
C ARG A 27 -1.27 2.74 6.93
N VAL A 28 -1.12 1.42 6.87
CA VAL A 28 -2.12 0.47 7.35
C VAL A 28 -1.92 0.25 8.85
N ILE A 29 -3.02 0.31 9.61
CA ILE A 29 -3.04 0.09 11.05
C ILE A 29 -4.08 -0.98 11.35
N HIS A 30 -3.67 -2.04 12.04
CA HIS A 30 -4.56 -3.04 12.59
C HIS A 30 -4.86 -2.71 14.05
N MET A 31 -6.11 -2.40 14.35
CA MET A 31 -6.60 -2.11 15.70
C MET A 31 -6.90 -3.42 16.42
N ALA A 32 -5.92 -4.00 17.12
CA ALA A 32 -6.04 -5.34 17.69
C ALA A 32 -7.25 -5.53 18.63
N THR A 33 -7.57 -4.53 19.44
CA THR A 33 -8.70 -4.60 20.39
C THR A 33 -10.05 -4.74 19.72
N THR A 34 -10.23 -4.13 18.54
CA THR A 34 -11.51 -4.12 17.81
C THR A 34 -11.49 -5.00 16.56
N GLY A 35 -10.32 -5.51 16.16
CA GLY A 35 -10.13 -6.34 14.97
C GLY A 35 -10.28 -5.61 13.64
N VAL A 36 -10.44 -4.27 13.66
CA VAL A 36 -10.63 -3.49 12.44
C VAL A 36 -9.32 -2.93 11.91
N TRP A 37 -9.33 -2.68 10.61
CA TRP A 37 -8.22 -2.13 9.86
C TRP A 37 -8.55 -0.69 9.49
N VAL A 38 -7.57 0.20 9.62
CA VAL A 38 -7.72 1.62 9.29
C VAL A 38 -6.49 2.12 8.54
N VAL A 39 -6.64 3.24 7.84
CA VAL A 39 -5.57 3.82 7.01
C VAL A 39 -5.29 5.25 7.44
N LYS A 40 -4.01 5.58 7.64
CA LYS A 40 -3.56 6.94 7.99
C LYS A 40 -2.64 7.50 6.91
N ARG A 41 -2.84 8.75 6.50
CA ARG A 41 -1.94 9.49 5.60
C ARG A 41 -1.77 10.92 6.11
N HIS A 42 -0.54 11.45 6.08
CA HIS A 42 -0.25 12.79 6.61
C HIS A 42 -0.72 13.01 8.07
N GLY A 43 -0.63 11.98 8.90
CA GLY A 43 -1.07 12.06 10.31
C GLY A 43 -2.59 12.03 10.53
N ARG A 44 -3.41 11.93 9.48
CA ARG A 44 -4.88 11.90 9.57
C ARG A 44 -5.45 10.58 9.07
N MET A 45 -6.59 10.18 9.62
CA MET A 45 -7.34 9.03 9.10
C MET A 45 -7.78 9.34 7.67
N LEU A 46 -7.57 8.38 6.78
CA LEU A 46 -7.94 8.50 5.38
C LEU A 46 -9.27 7.77 5.18
N GLU A 47 -10.29 8.53 4.79
CA GLU A 47 -11.53 7.96 4.27
C GLU A 47 -11.30 7.50 2.82
N ILE A 48 -11.79 6.30 2.51
CA ILE A 48 -11.79 5.75 1.16
C ILE A 48 -13.24 5.38 0.87
N ASP A 49 -13.85 6.03 -0.13
CA ASP A 49 -15.23 5.73 -0.57
C ASP A 49 -16.27 5.82 0.58
N GLY A 50 -16.17 6.84 1.44
CA GLY A 50 -17.06 7.01 2.60
C GLY A 50 -16.78 6.07 3.79
N ARG A 51 -15.72 5.25 3.71
CA ARG A 51 -15.36 4.27 4.73
C ARG A 51 -14.04 4.63 5.42
N LEU A 52 -14.05 4.56 6.75
CA LEU A 52 -12.88 4.80 7.62
C LEU A 52 -12.28 3.52 8.21
N HIS A 53 -12.99 2.40 8.15
CA HIS A 53 -12.55 1.13 8.75
C HIS A 53 -13.04 -0.10 7.96
N TRP A 54 -12.25 -1.17 8.04
CA TRP A 54 -12.52 -2.45 7.37
C TRP A 54 -12.40 -3.62 8.34
N ASN A 55 -13.20 -4.66 8.13
CA ASN A 55 -13.18 -5.87 8.97
C ASN A 55 -12.05 -6.84 8.58
N CYS A 56 -11.44 -6.67 7.40
CA CYS A 56 -10.34 -7.53 6.96
C CYS A 56 -9.37 -6.76 6.04
N PRO A 57 -8.09 -7.19 5.96
CA PRO A 57 -7.07 -6.50 5.18
C PRO A 57 -7.35 -6.59 3.67
N ARG A 58 -7.99 -7.68 3.21
CA ARG A 58 -8.32 -7.89 1.80
C ARG A 58 -9.27 -6.82 1.27
N THR A 59 -10.38 -6.56 1.98
CA THR A 59 -11.35 -5.54 1.56
C THR A 59 -10.74 -4.14 1.58
N LEU A 60 -9.87 -3.86 2.56
CA LEU A 60 -9.14 -2.59 2.61
C LEU A 60 -8.24 -2.41 1.39
N ALA A 61 -7.47 -3.44 1.03
CA ALA A 61 -6.58 -3.40 -0.13
C ALA A 61 -7.36 -3.19 -1.44
N SER A 62 -8.48 -3.88 -1.62
CA SER A 62 -9.34 -3.72 -2.81
C SER A 62 -9.93 -2.31 -2.91
N ASP A 63 -10.42 -1.74 -1.80
CA ASP A 63 -10.94 -0.37 -1.80
C ASP A 63 -9.85 0.68 -2.04
N ALA A 64 -8.67 0.48 -1.46
CA ALA A 64 -7.52 1.35 -1.68
C ALA A 64 -7.05 1.32 -3.14
N GLU A 65 -6.97 0.13 -3.75
CA GLU A 65 -6.64 -0.02 -5.17
C GLU A 65 -7.65 0.72 -6.05
N ARG A 66 -8.95 0.50 -5.83
CA ARG A 66 -10.03 1.18 -6.56
C ARG A 66 -9.96 2.72 -6.42
N ALA A 67 -9.53 3.22 -5.27
CA ALA A 67 -9.38 4.64 -5.01
C ALA A 67 -8.01 5.23 -5.41
N GLY A 68 -7.10 4.42 -5.97
CA GLY A 68 -5.75 4.87 -6.33
C GLY A 68 -4.87 5.20 -5.12
N VAL A 69 -5.17 4.65 -3.95
CA VAL A 69 -4.42 4.84 -2.71
C VAL A 69 -3.34 3.76 -2.61
N VAL A 70 -2.07 4.18 -2.68
CA VAL A 70 -0.94 3.28 -2.46
C VAL A 70 -0.74 3.06 -0.96
N LEU A 71 -0.92 1.81 -0.53
CA LEU A 71 -0.73 1.39 0.85
C LEU A 71 0.75 1.11 1.16
N SER A 72 1.12 1.28 2.41
CA SER A 72 2.39 0.81 2.97
C SER A 72 2.34 -0.71 3.21
N ASP A 73 3.39 -1.43 2.81
CA ASP A 73 3.55 -2.86 3.12
C ASP A 73 3.76 -3.11 4.62
N LEU A 74 4.24 -2.10 5.37
CA LEU A 74 4.35 -2.16 6.82
C LEU A 74 3.00 -1.87 7.49
N VAL A 75 2.49 -2.87 8.21
CA VAL A 75 1.30 -2.75 9.07
C VAL A 75 1.72 -2.39 10.49
N VAL A 76 1.09 -1.35 11.06
CA VAL A 76 1.20 -1.08 12.50
C VAL A 76 0.12 -1.86 13.23
N ASN A 77 0.53 -2.78 14.10
CA ASN A 77 -0.39 -3.45 15.01
C ASN A 77 -0.44 -2.67 16.34
N THR A 78 -1.63 -2.31 16.80
CA THR A 78 -1.79 -1.57 18.07
C THR A 78 -1.96 -2.47 19.29
N GLY A 79 -1.93 -3.79 19.13
CA GLY A 79 -1.95 -4.76 20.22
C GLY A 79 -0.56 -5.34 20.51
N HIS A 80 -0.45 -6.00 21.65
CA HIS A 80 0.71 -6.84 21.96
C HIS A 80 0.62 -8.16 21.17
N GLN A 81 1.71 -8.54 20.51
CA GLN A 81 1.90 -9.90 20.03
C GLN A 81 2.31 -10.73 21.26
N LEU A 82 1.45 -11.66 21.68
CA LEU A 82 1.75 -12.64 22.72
C LEU A 82 2.66 -13.75 22.17
#